data_AF-A0A927S512-F1
#
_entry.id   AF-A0A927S512-F1
#
_cell.length_a   1.000
_cell.length_b   1.000
_cell.length_c   1.000
_cell.angle_alpha   90.00
_cell.angle_beta   90.00
_cell.angle_gamma   90.00
#
_symmetry.space_group_name_H-M   'P 1'
#
loop_
_entity.id
_entity.type
_entity.pdbx_description
1 polymer ?
#
loop_
_entity_poly.entity_id
_entity_poly.type
_entity_poly.pdbx_seq_one_letter_code
_entity_poly.pdbx_strand_id
1 'polypeptide(L)' 'MDRFIPREKMGKKARKKLDTQKRVTWSFSPTTKRVESRKRYNRKNHERMEDDSVVFSFSLRGRTIKSIQKYYAWC' A
#
# COMPACT_ATOMS: atom_id res chain seq x y z
N MET A 1 -7.10 -44.33 -9.83
CA MET A 1 -6.26 -43.30 -10.46
C MET A 1 -7.15 -42.50 -11.38
N ASP A 2 -7.31 -41.21 -11.12
CA ASP A 2 -8.07 -40.36 -12.03
C ASP A 2 -7.35 -40.22 -13.36
N ARG A 3 -8.12 -40.21 -14.47
CA ARG A 3 -7.57 -40.09 -15.81
C ARG A 3 -6.83 -38.76 -15.95
N PHE A 4 -5.59 -38.81 -16.44
CA PHE A 4 -4.82 -37.60 -16.73
C PHE A 4 -5.45 -36.86 -17.92
N ILE A 5 -5.92 -35.63 -17.68
CA ILE A 5 -6.48 -34.77 -18.70
C ILE A 5 -5.48 -33.66 -19.01
N PRO A 6 -4.94 -33.59 -20.25
CA PRO A 6 -4.06 -32.50 -20.66
C PRO A 6 -4.72 -31.13 -20.52
N ARG A 7 -3.92 -30.10 -20.19
CA ARG A 7 -4.42 -28.75 -19.88
C ARG A 7 -5.25 -28.13 -21.02
N GLU A 8 -4.89 -28.41 -22.27
CA GLU A 8 -5.56 -27.87 -23.46
C GLU A 8 -6.99 -28.40 -23.62
N LYS A 9 -7.25 -29.62 -23.16
CA LYS A 9 -8.55 -30.28 -23.24
C LYS A 9 -9.46 -29.92 -22.05
N MET A 10 -8.93 -29.21 -21.05
CA MET A 10 -9.72 -28.77 -19.90
C MET A 10 -10.56 -27.52 -20.22
N GLY A 11 -11.81 -27.53 -19.75
CA GLY A 11 -12.67 -26.36 -19.78
C GLY A 11 -12.07 -25.16 -19.03
N LYS A 12 -12.54 -23.95 -19.37
CA LYS A 12 -12.06 -22.68 -18.79
C LYS A 12 -12.07 -22.67 -17.25
N LYS A 13 -13.13 -23.21 -16.64
CA LYS A 13 -13.29 -23.27 -15.17
C LYS A 13 -12.26 -24.18 -14.51
N ALA A 14 -11.97 -25.35 -15.10
CA ALA A 14 -11.00 -26.29 -14.57
C ALA A 14 -9.56 -25.74 -14.66
N ARG A 15 -9.20 -25.12 -15.80
CA ARG A 15 -7.92 -24.42 -15.96
C ARG A 15 -7.73 -23.33 -14.90
N LYS A 16 -8.75 -22.50 -14.66
CA LYS A 16 -8.70 -21.44 -13.64
C LYS A 16 -8.43 -22.00 -12.23
N LYS A 17 -9.11 -23.09 -11.84
CA LYS A 17 -8.89 -23.74 -10.53
C LYS A 17 -7.46 -24.24 -10.37
N LEU A 18 -6.93 -24.91 -11.40
CA LEU A 18 -5.56 -25.41 -11.43
C LEU A 18 -4.57 -24.23 -11.34
N ASP A 19 -4.77 -23.18 -12.14
CA ASP A 19 -3.90 -22.00 -12.13
C ASP A 19 -3.97 -21.27 -10.77
N THR A 20 -5.12 -21.23 -10.09
CA THR A 20 -5.23 -20.71 -8.72
C THR A 20 -4.48 -21.55 -7.70
N GLN A 21 -4.52 -22.88 -7.82
CA GLN A 21 -3.75 -23.78 -6.93
C GLN A 21 -2.24 -23.63 -7.15
N LYS A 22 -1.81 -23.41 -8.39
CA LYS A 22 -0.39 -23.19 -8.73
C LYS A 22 0.12 -21.80 -8.35
N ARG A 23 -0.75 -20.80 -8.27
CA ARG A 23 -0.36 -19.43 -7.92
C ARG A 23 0.03 -19.37 -6.46
N VAL A 24 1.28 -18.98 -6.22
CA VAL A 24 1.78 -18.66 -4.90
C VAL A 24 1.77 -17.14 -4.74
N THR A 25 1.02 -16.64 -3.76
CA THR A 25 1.12 -15.24 -3.36
C THR A 25 2.36 -15.11 -2.49
N TRP A 26 3.35 -14.36 -2.96
CA TRP A 26 4.51 -14.04 -2.15
C TRP A 26 4.07 -13.21 -0.93
N SER A 27 4.48 -13.63 0.27
CA SER A 27 4.22 -12.86 1.50
C SER A 27 4.97 -11.52 1.49
N PHE A 28 6.10 -11.46 0.78
CA PHE A 28 6.89 -10.25 0.56
C PHE A 28 6.83 -9.82 -0.90
N SER A 29 7.08 -8.53 -1.18
CA SER A 29 7.18 -8.03 -2.55
C SER A 29 8.41 -8.67 -3.23
N PRO A 30 8.25 -9.45 -4.32
CA PRO A 30 9.39 -10.05 -5.03
C PRO A 30 10.30 -8.99 -5.65
N THR A 31 9.77 -7.78 -5.86
CA THR A 31 10.55 -6.63 -6.30
C THR A 31 11.22 -5.97 -5.11
N THR A 32 12.54 -5.83 -5.17
CA THR A 32 13.33 -5.10 -4.18
C THR A 32 12.99 -3.60 -4.26
N LYS A 33 12.60 -3.02 -3.12
CA LYS A 33 12.49 -1.57 -3.02
C LYS A 33 13.91 -1.00 -2.98
N ARG A 34 14.22 -0.09 -3.89
CA ARG A 34 15.48 0.65 -3.83
C ARG A 34 15.42 1.64 -2.68
N VAL A 35 16.46 1.65 -1.86
CA VAL A 35 16.70 2.73 -0.91
C VAL A 35 16.82 4.02 -1.72
N GLU A 36 16.21 5.10 -1.21
CA GLU A 36 16.35 6.39 -1.87
C GLU A 36 17.83 6.80 -1.91
N SER A 37 18.25 7.46 -2.98
CA SER A 37 19.60 7.98 -3.06
C SER A 37 19.67 9.33 -2.36
N ARG A 38 20.74 9.60 -1.62
CA ARG A 38 20.96 10.87 -0.90
C ARG A 38 20.79 12.13 -1.76
N LYS A 39 21.01 12.02 -3.08
CA LYS A 39 20.86 13.12 -4.06
C LYS A 39 19.44 13.25 -4.61
N ARG A 40 18.50 12.40 -4.23
CA ARG A 40 17.12 12.44 -4.70
C ARG A 40 16.42 13.62 -4.04
N TYR A 41 16.08 14.62 -4.85
CA TYR A 41 15.30 15.75 -4.37
C TYR A 41 13.95 15.27 -3.80
N ASN A 42 13.67 15.65 -2.55
CA ASN A 42 12.41 15.42 -1.88
C ASN A 42 11.91 16.76 -1.32
N ARG A 43 10.90 17.36 -1.98
CA ARG A 43 10.34 18.67 -1.61
C ARG A 43 9.93 18.75 -0.13
N LYS A 44 9.51 17.62 0.47
CA LYS A 44 9.10 17.55 1.88
C LYS A 44 10.27 17.63 2.87
N ASN A 45 11.49 17.30 2.44
CA ASN A 45 12.68 17.40 3.28
C ASN A 45 13.27 18.82 3.29
N HIS A 46 12.79 19.73 2.45
CA HIS A 46 13.32 21.09 2.31
C HIS A 46 12.64 22.11 3.26
N GLU A 47 11.67 21.68 4.07
CA GLU A 47 10.89 22.58 4.95
C GLU A 47 11.56 22.85 6.31
N ARG A 48 12.77 22.34 6.60
CA ARG A 48 13.46 22.55 7.88
C ARG A 48 14.96 22.82 7.71
N MET A 49 15.30 24.05 7.36
CA MET A 49 16.59 24.66 7.67
C MET A 49 16.36 26.16 7.92
N GLU A 50 15.63 26.49 8.98
CA GLU A 50 15.68 27.82 9.60
C GLU A 50 15.70 27.63 11.13
N ASP A 51 16.89 27.95 11.66
CA ASP A 51 17.26 28.54 12.94
C ASP A 51 17.16 27.82 14.31
N ASP A 52 18.29 27.98 15.02
CA ASP A 52 18.50 27.79 16.44
C ASP A 52 17.42 28.50 17.28
N SER A 53 17.00 27.82 18.35
CA SER A 53 16.24 28.35 19.49
C SER A 53 14.83 28.90 19.20
N VAL A 54 13.79 28.20 19.67
CA VAL A 54 12.90 28.66 20.76
C VAL A 54 12.00 27.49 21.15
N VAL A 55 12.10 27.13 22.42
CA VAL A 55 11.17 26.23 23.11
C VAL A 55 9.83 26.94 23.22
N PHE A 56 8.78 26.45 22.56
CA PHE A 56 7.41 26.85 22.89
C PHE A 56 6.51 25.62 22.98
N SER A 57 6.56 24.99 24.15
CA SER A 57 5.56 24.08 24.64
C SER A 57 4.22 24.81 24.80
N PHE A 58 3.30 24.60 23.87
CA PHE A 58 1.87 24.89 24.08
C PHE A 58 1.11 23.57 24.19
N SER A 59 1.18 22.96 25.37
CA SER A 59 0.14 22.04 25.81
C SER A 59 -1.11 22.88 26.08
N LEU A 60 -2.26 22.51 25.51
CA LEU A 60 -3.58 22.68 26.13
C LEU A 60 -4.68 21.98 25.32
N ARG A 61 -5.22 20.91 25.93
CA ARG A 61 -6.61 20.43 25.93
C ARG A 61 -7.25 19.99 24.61
N GLY A 62 -7.49 18.67 24.54
CA GLY A 62 -8.17 18.01 23.44
C GLY A 62 -9.63 18.39 23.21
N ARG A 63 -10.11 18.02 22.03
CA ARG A 63 -11.51 17.69 21.72
C ARG A 63 -11.55 16.75 20.51
N THR A 64 -11.77 15.47 20.85
CA THR A 64 -12.43 14.37 20.14
C THR A 64 -12.67 14.43 18.62
N ILE A 65 -12.26 13.32 17.99
CA ILE A 65 -12.75 12.74 16.73
C ILE A 65 -14.29 12.68 16.73
N LYS A 66 -14.95 13.30 15.73
CA LYS A 66 -16.25 12.96 15.10
C LYS A 66 -16.95 14.20 14.53
N SER A 67 -16.52 14.66 13.36
CA SER A 67 -17.39 15.37 12.41
C SER A 67 -16.58 15.67 11.16
N ILE A 68 -16.75 14.87 10.11
CA ILE A 68 -16.76 15.20 8.67
C ILE A 68 -16.98 13.85 7.95
N GLN A 69 -18.12 13.23 8.27
CA GLN A 69 -18.82 12.30 7.38
C GLN A 69 -20.19 12.94 7.18
N LYS A 70 -20.28 14.04 6.42
CA LYS A 70 -21.58 14.62 6.03
C LYS A 70 -21.53 15.70 4.96
N TYR A 71 -20.58 15.68 4.01
CA TYR A 71 -20.60 16.65 2.91
C TYR A 71 -20.04 16.09 1.61
N TYR A 72 -20.53 14.94 1.14
CA TYR A 72 -20.53 14.63 -0.30
C TYR A 72 -21.74 13.72 -0.58
N ALA A 73 -22.92 14.33 -0.59
CA ALA A 73 -24.16 13.76 -1.12
C ALA A 73 -24.97 14.90 -1.77
N TRP A 74 -24.37 15.57 -2.77
CA TRP A 74 -25.06 16.39 -3.76
C TRP A 74 -24.09 16.85 -4.86
N CYS A 75 -24.01 16.08 -5.95
CA CYS A 75 -23.93 16.51 -7.36
C CYS A 75 -24.00 15.23 -8.20
#